data_AF-A0A1M6WFJ4-F1
#
_entry.id   AF-A0A1M6WFJ4-F1
#
_cell.length_a   1.000
_cell.length_b   1.000
_cell.length_c   1.000
_cell.angle_alpha   90.00
_cell.angle_beta   90.00
_cell.angle_gamma   90.00
#
_symmetry.space_group_name_H-M   'P 1'
#
loop_
_entity.id
_entity.type
_entity.pdbx_description
1 polymer ?
#
loop_
_entity_poly.entity_id
_entity_poly.type
_entity_poly.pdbx_seq_one_letter_code
_entity_poly.pdbx_strand_id
1 'polypeptide(L)'
;MTNIDTTIEKYVKIAKYGINPFRCLYFNPSKYTLVQFAKWCQQYLQNRIYVALIKTAPITGFEVVPSELLLRQAKRDGYSDRRVMAGGLSFYLIKQSEMSKGLLKRYLDFKEEMSKNLRNEVSSNNKGGAGDV
;
A
#
# COMPACT_ATOMS: atom_id res chain seq x y z
N MET A 1 11.48 -14.07 -10.50
CA MET A 1 10.86 -12.99 -9.72
C MET A 1 11.29 -13.12 -8.28
N THR A 2 11.82 -12.05 -7.70
CA THR A 2 12.19 -12.03 -6.29
C THR A 2 10.94 -11.88 -5.41
N ASN A 3 11.03 -12.25 -4.13
CA ASN A 3 9.93 -12.07 -3.17
C ASN A 3 9.55 -10.57 -3.04
N ILE A 4 10.51 -9.66 -3.29
CA ILE A 4 10.29 -8.21 -3.28
C ILE A 4 9.40 -7.79 -4.46
N ASP A 5 9.64 -8.28 -5.68
CA ASP A 5 8.84 -7.92 -6.88
C ASP A 5 7.35 -8.24 -6.68
N THR A 6 7.06 -9.47 -6.24
CA THR A 6 5.67 -9.90 -5.97
C THR A 6 5.02 -9.12 -4.83
N THR A 7 5.81 -8.67 -3.85
CA THR A 7 5.33 -7.79 -2.78
C THR A 7 5.05 -6.40 -3.34
N ILE A 8 5.90 -5.84 -4.19
CA ILE A 8 5.68 -4.53 -4.82
C ILE A 8 4.39 -4.53 -5.62
N GLU A 9 4.17 -5.52 -6.49
CA GLU A 9 2.97 -5.59 -7.34
C GLU A 9 1.67 -5.52 -6.53
N LYS A 10 1.59 -6.28 -5.43
CA LYS A 10 0.44 -6.29 -4.52
C LYS A 10 0.16 -4.92 -3.91
N TYR A 11 1.22 -4.20 -3.51
CA TYR A 11 1.09 -2.96 -2.74
C TYR A 11 0.94 -1.75 -3.67
N VAL A 12 1.54 -1.78 -4.85
CA VAL A 12 1.31 -0.84 -5.95
C VAL A 12 -0.18 -0.83 -6.32
N LYS A 13 -0.81 -2.00 -6.45
CA LYS A 13 -2.24 -2.09 -6.78
C LYS A 13 -3.12 -1.30 -5.80
N ILE A 14 -2.87 -1.41 -4.50
CA ILE A 14 -3.64 -0.64 -3.50
C ILE A 14 -3.32 0.85 -3.56
N ALA A 15 -2.05 1.22 -3.77
CA ALA A 15 -1.64 2.60 -3.85
C ALA A 15 -2.33 3.39 -4.99
N LYS A 16 -2.74 2.71 -6.07
CA LYS A 16 -3.45 3.30 -7.22
C LYS A 16 -4.86 3.80 -6.93
N TYR A 17 -5.55 3.24 -5.94
CA TYR A 17 -6.94 3.59 -5.64
C TYR A 17 -7.07 4.84 -4.75
N GLY A 18 -6.30 5.89 -5.05
CA GLY A 18 -6.31 7.15 -4.29
C GLY A 18 -7.47 8.10 -4.65
N ILE A 19 -8.13 7.89 -5.80
CA ILE A 19 -9.24 8.73 -6.26
C ILE A 19 -10.50 8.41 -5.44
N ASN A 20 -11.15 9.46 -4.92
CA ASN A 20 -12.34 9.34 -4.09
C ASN A 20 -13.58 8.92 -4.92
N PRO A 21 -14.10 7.69 -4.73
CA PRO A 21 -15.23 7.17 -5.49
C PRO A 21 -16.52 7.94 -5.23
N PHE A 22 -16.75 8.42 -4.00
CA PHE A 22 -17.94 9.17 -3.63
C PHE A 22 -18.04 10.47 -4.41
N ARG A 23 -16.90 11.16 -4.59
CA ARG A 23 -16.83 12.37 -5.42
C ARG A 23 -17.13 12.06 -6.88
N CYS A 24 -16.58 10.97 -7.42
CA CYS A 24 -16.83 10.56 -8.81
C CYS A 24 -18.29 10.18 -9.06
N LEU A 25 -18.93 9.48 -8.12
CA LEU A 25 -20.35 9.14 -8.21
C LEU A 25 -21.24 10.39 -8.11
N TYR A 26 -20.90 11.33 -7.23
CA TYR A 26 -21.64 12.60 -7.10
C TYR A 26 -21.70 13.39 -8.42
N PHE A 27 -20.57 13.50 -9.14
CA PHE A 27 -20.54 14.20 -10.42
C PHE A 27 -21.09 13.39 -11.59
N ASN A 28 -21.04 12.05 -11.53
CA ASN A 28 -21.46 11.16 -12.61
C ASN A 28 -22.24 9.94 -12.06
N PRO A 29 -23.50 10.12 -11.63
CA PRO A 29 -24.26 9.08 -10.92
C PRO A 29 -24.58 7.84 -11.76
N SER A 30 -24.71 7.99 -13.08
CA SER A 30 -25.05 6.90 -14.00
C SER A 30 -23.85 6.16 -14.59
N LYS A 31 -22.62 6.65 -14.33
CA LYS A 31 -21.40 6.13 -14.97
C LYS A 31 -21.00 4.74 -14.47
N TYR A 32 -21.36 4.42 -13.22
CA TYR A 32 -20.92 3.20 -12.57
C TYR A 32 -22.12 2.37 -12.14
N THR A 33 -22.07 1.07 -12.41
CA THR A 33 -22.99 0.13 -11.76
C THR A 33 -22.76 0.09 -10.25
N LEU A 34 -23.78 -0.27 -9.48
CA LEU A 34 -23.69 -0.40 -8.03
C LEU A 34 -22.52 -1.32 -7.60
N VAL A 35 -22.32 -2.43 -8.31
CA VAL A 35 -21.25 -3.39 -8.02
C VAL A 35 -19.86 -2.80 -8.31
N GLN A 36 -19.69 -2.08 -9.43
CA GLN A 36 -18.42 -1.41 -9.75
C GLN A 36 -18.10 -0.34 -8.70
N PHE A 37 -19.09 0.47 -8.33
CA PHE A 37 -18.94 1.49 -7.29
C PHE A 37 -18.54 0.89 -5.94
N ALA A 38 -19.23 -0.18 -5.50
CA ALA A 38 -18.93 -0.87 -4.26
C ALA A 38 -17.50 -1.46 -4.24
N LYS A 39 -17.08 -2.11 -5.33
CA LYS A 39 -15.70 -2.63 -5.47
C LYS A 39 -14.66 -1.51 -5.41
N TRP A 40 -14.92 -0.37 -6.05
CA TRP A 40 -14.03 0.78 -5.97
C TRP A 40 -13.97 1.36 -4.56
N CYS A 41 -15.11 1.50 -3.87
CA CYS A 41 -15.15 1.93 -2.47
C CYS A 41 -14.29 1.05 -1.56
N GLN A 42 -14.35 -0.27 -1.72
CA GLN A 42 -13.50 -1.19 -0.95
C GLN A 42 -12.00 -0.92 -1.18
N GLN A 43 -11.58 -0.79 -2.43
CA GLN A 43 -10.17 -0.52 -2.77
C GLN A 43 -9.72 0.87 -2.28
N TYR A 44 -10.58 1.88 -2.41
CA TYR A 44 -10.32 3.23 -1.90
C TYR A 44 -10.13 3.23 -0.38
N LEU A 45 -11.01 2.58 0.38
CA LEU A 45 -10.89 2.51 1.84
C LEU A 45 -9.61 1.77 2.26
N GLN A 46 -9.25 0.69 1.57
CA GLN A 46 -7.97 -0.02 1.81
C GLN A 46 -6.76 0.89 1.55
N ASN A 47 -6.79 1.68 0.47
CA ASN A 47 -5.78 2.70 0.19
C ASN A 47 -5.68 3.72 1.34
N ARG A 48 -6.82 4.23 1.84
CA ARG A 48 -6.84 5.20 2.94
C ARG A 48 -6.23 4.65 4.22
N ILE A 49 -6.53 3.39 4.56
CA ILE A 49 -5.90 2.70 5.70
C ILE A 49 -4.39 2.59 5.49
N TYR A 50 -3.94 2.12 4.33
CA TYR A 50 -2.52 2.00 4.01
C TYR A 50 -1.76 3.33 4.11
N VAL A 51 -2.32 4.40 3.52
CA VAL A 51 -1.74 5.75 3.58
C VAL A 51 -1.70 6.26 5.01
N ALA A 52 -2.73 6.01 5.81
CA ALA A 52 -2.75 6.39 7.22
C ALA A 52 -1.62 5.70 7.99
N LEU A 53 -1.43 4.39 7.80
CA LEU A 53 -0.34 3.64 8.43
C LEU A 53 1.02 4.23 8.08
N ILE A 54 1.29 4.50 6.79
CA ILE A 54 2.56 5.13 6.38
C ILE A 54 2.77 6.48 7.06
N LYS A 55 1.72 7.30 7.15
CA LYS A 55 1.80 8.63 7.79
C LYS A 55 2.04 8.56 9.30
N THR A 56 1.66 7.47 9.96
CA THR A 56 1.94 7.29 11.39
C THR A 56 3.39 6.95 11.68
N ALA A 57 4.11 6.35 10.72
CA ALA A 57 5.51 5.93 10.91
C ALA A 57 6.45 7.05 11.38
N PRO A 58 6.48 8.26 10.77
CA PRO A 58 7.34 9.34 11.25
C PRO A 58 6.96 9.89 12.64
N ILE A 59 5.73 9.66 13.10
CA ILE A 59 5.25 10.13 14.40
C ILE A 59 5.59 9.13 15.50
N THR A 60 5.39 7.84 15.24
CA THR A 60 5.55 6.77 16.25
C THR A 60 6.94 6.16 16.25
N GLY A 61 7.71 6.34 15.16
CA GLY A 61 8.98 5.65 14.92
C GLY A 61 8.83 4.18 14.51
N PHE A 62 7.59 3.70 14.34
CA PHE A 62 7.31 2.34 13.87
C PHE A 62 7.05 2.33 12.36
N GLU A 63 7.91 1.64 11.63
CA GLU A 63 7.76 1.48 10.20
C GLU A 63 6.70 0.41 9.88
N VAL A 64 5.98 0.64 8.78
CA VAL A 64 4.96 -0.28 8.28
C VAL A 64 5.63 -1.30 7.36
N VAL A 65 5.92 -2.48 7.89
CA VAL A 65 6.64 -3.54 7.17
C VAL A 65 5.66 -4.56 6.59
N PRO A 66 5.64 -4.77 5.26
CA PRO A 66 4.90 -5.86 4.62
C PRO A 66 5.19 -7.23 5.23
N SER A 67 4.14 -8.02 5.49
CA SER A 67 4.29 -9.37 6.06
C SER A 67 5.16 -10.31 5.21
N GLU A 68 5.14 -10.11 3.89
CA GLU A 68 5.91 -10.88 2.92
C GLU A 68 7.43 -10.73 3.11
N LEU A 69 7.90 -9.58 3.60
CA LEU A 69 9.33 -9.33 3.84
C LEU A 69 9.86 -10.06 5.09
N LEU A 70 8.95 -10.50 5.97
CA LEU A 70 9.25 -11.24 7.20
C LEU A 70 9.38 -12.76 6.96
N LEU A 71 9.21 -13.24 5.73
CA LEU A 71 9.43 -14.65 5.35
C LEU A 71 8.71 -15.67 6.26
N ARG A 72 7.53 -15.32 6.77
CA ARG A 72 6.72 -16.12 7.73
C ARG A 72 7.37 -16.32 9.11
N GLN A 73 8.40 -15.55 9.46
CA GLN A 73 9.09 -15.63 10.75
C GLN A 73 8.62 -14.60 11.79
N ALA A 74 7.60 -13.79 11.47
CA ALA A 74 7.12 -12.71 12.36
C ALA A 74 6.82 -13.15 13.80
N LYS A 75 6.28 -14.36 14.00
CA LYS A 75 6.05 -14.92 15.35
C LYS A 75 7.35 -15.27 16.07
N ARG A 76 8.32 -15.84 15.36
CA ARG A 76 9.65 -16.19 15.88
C ARG A 76 10.43 -14.93 16.27
N ASP A 77 10.25 -13.86 15.49
CA ASP A 77 10.94 -12.59 15.67
C ASP A 77 10.25 -11.67 16.71
N GLY A 78 9.18 -12.15 17.37
CA GLY A 78 8.51 -11.41 18.45
C GLY A 78 7.58 -10.28 17.98
N TYR A 79 7.17 -10.28 16.71
CA TYR A 79 6.30 -9.23 16.14
C TYR A 79 4.81 -9.60 16.11
N SER A 80 4.39 -10.76 16.62
CA SER A 80 3.03 -11.30 16.47
C SER A 80 1.93 -10.29 16.82
N ASP A 81 2.13 -9.52 17.88
CA ASP A 81 1.11 -8.65 18.47
C ASP A 81 1.12 -7.25 17.83
N ARG A 82 2.01 -7.03 16.87
CA ARG A 82 2.21 -5.74 16.16
C ARG A 82 1.65 -5.78 14.75
N ARG A 83 0.80 -6.77 14.46
CA ARG A 83 0.19 -6.99 13.14
C ARG A 83 -1.00 -6.07 12.94
N VAL A 84 -1.05 -5.42 11.78
CA VAL A 84 -2.19 -4.62 11.31
C VAL A 84 -2.61 -5.10 9.93
N MET A 85 -3.91 -5.07 9.63
CA MET A 85 -4.43 -5.46 8.31
C MET A 85 -5.09 -4.27 7.59
N ALA A 86 -4.92 -4.22 6.28
CA ALA A 86 -5.69 -3.35 5.39
C ALA A 86 -6.26 -4.20 4.26
N GLY A 87 -7.53 -4.60 4.39
CA GLY A 87 -8.14 -5.58 3.51
C GLY A 87 -7.42 -6.93 3.58
N GLY A 88 -6.98 -7.44 2.43
CA GLY A 88 -6.21 -8.68 2.33
C GLY A 88 -4.70 -8.54 2.61
N LEU A 89 -4.19 -7.32 2.83
CA LEU A 89 -2.78 -7.10 3.13
C LEU A 89 -2.53 -7.09 4.63
N SER A 90 -1.36 -7.61 5.01
CA SER A 90 -0.90 -7.68 6.38
C SER A 90 0.42 -6.94 6.53
N PHE A 91 0.51 -6.14 7.58
CA PHE A 91 1.66 -5.34 7.94
C PHE A 91 2.06 -5.62 9.37
N TYR A 92 3.31 -5.34 9.70
CA TYR A 92 3.83 -5.33 11.05
C TYR A 92 4.44 -3.98 11.33
N LEU A 93 4.17 -3.44 12.52
CA LEU A 93 4.73 -2.19 13.00
C LEU A 93 6.05 -2.51 13.72
N ILE A 94 7.17 -2.12 13.11
CA ILE A 94 8.52 -2.49 13.60
C ILE A 94 9.43 -1.25 13.59
N LYS A 95 10.15 -0.99 14.68
CA LYS A 95 11.17 0.07 14.67
C LYS A 95 12.36 -0.37 13.84
N GLN A 96 13.00 0.55 13.11
CA GLN A 96 14.20 0.23 12.32
C GLN A 96 15.32 -0.39 13.18
N SER A 97 15.46 0.06 14.44
CA SER A 97 16.43 -0.48 15.40
C SER A 97 16.16 -1.93 15.83
N GLU A 98 14.93 -2.42 15.69
CA GLU A 98 14.55 -3.80 16.00
C GLU A 98 14.76 -4.72 14.79
N MET A 99 14.90 -4.16 13.58
CA MET A 99 15.07 -4.96 12.36
C MET A 99 16.45 -5.61 12.31
N SER A 100 16.49 -6.90 12.00
CA SER A 100 17.74 -7.56 11.64
C SER A 100 18.34 -6.90 10.39
N LYS A 101 19.67 -6.96 10.22
CA LYS A 101 20.36 -6.39 9.05
C LYS A 101 19.74 -6.83 7.72
N GLY A 102 19.34 -8.11 7.63
CA GLY A 102 18.69 -8.66 6.44
C GLY A 102 17.28 -8.12 6.21
N LEU A 103 16.48 -7.96 7.27
CA LEU A 103 15.13 -7.37 7.18
C LEU A 103 15.22 -5.88 6.81
N LEU A 104 16.10 -5.13 7.47
CA LEU A 104 16.31 -3.71 7.20
C LEU A 104 16.67 -3.48 5.74
N LYS A 105 17.62 -4.25 5.20
CA LYS A 105 17.98 -4.17 3.78
C LYS A 105 16.77 -4.39 2.86
N ARG A 106 16.05 -5.51 3.03
CA ARG A 106 14.85 -5.81 2.20
C ARG A 106 13.77 -4.74 2.32
N TYR A 107 13.60 -4.19 3.52
CA TYR A 107 12.63 -3.14 3.78
C TYR A 107 13.00 -1.82 3.09
N LEU A 108 14.28 -1.43 3.13
CA LEU A 108 14.78 -0.25 2.41
C LEU A 108 14.66 -0.43 0.90
N ASP A 109 15.07 -1.59 0.37
CA ASP A 109 14.92 -1.93 -1.05
C ASP A 109 13.44 -1.83 -1.48
N PHE A 110 12.52 -2.37 -0.67
CA PHE A 110 11.07 -2.24 -0.90
C PHE A 110 10.60 -0.78 -0.91
N LYS A 111 11.01 0.06 0.06
CA LYS A 111 10.61 1.49 0.09
C LYS A 111 11.09 2.23 -1.14
N GLU A 112 12.33 1.98 -1.55
CA GLU A 112 12.93 2.63 -2.71
C GLU A 112 12.16 2.27 -3.98
N GLU A 113 11.95 0.97 -4.23
CA GLU A 113 11.25 0.49 -5.41
C GLU A 113 9.78 0.91 -5.43
N MET A 114 9.08 0.85 -4.30
CA MET A 114 7.71 1.39 -4.19
C MET A 114 7.66 2.87 -4.55
N SER A 115 8.63 3.66 -4.08
CA SER A 115 8.69 5.10 -4.39
C SER A 115 8.94 5.36 -5.88
N LYS A 116 9.82 4.58 -6.53
CA LYS A 116 10.06 4.66 -7.98
C LYS A 116 8.79 4.34 -8.77
N ASN A 117 8.12 3.24 -8.44
CA ASN A 117 6.89 2.81 -9.11
C ASN A 117 5.80 3.87 -9.01
N LEU A 118 5.58 4.44 -7.82
CA LEU A 118 4.59 5.49 -7.63
C LEU A 118 4.92 6.79 -8.38
N ARG A 119 6.20 7.19 -8.47
CA ARG A 119 6.61 8.36 -9.27
C ARG A 119 6.38 8.15 -10.76
N ASN A 120 6.69 6.96 -11.27
CA ASN A 120 6.51 6.60 -12.66
C ASN A 120 5.02 6.63 -13.05
N GLU A 121 4.14 6.18 -12.16
CA GLU A 121 2.68 6.23 -12.35
C GLU A 121 2.13 7.66 -12.39
N VAL A 122 2.60 8.54 -11.48
CA VAL A 122 2.20 9.96 -11.51
C VAL A 122 2.65 10.63 -12.81
N SER A 123 3.84 10.28 -13.29
CA SER A 123 4.40 10.83 -14.53
C SER A 123 3.68 10.34 -15.79
N SER A 124 3.09 9.15 -15.75
CA SER A 124 2.31 8.58 -16.86
C SER A 124 0.85 9.05 -16.85
N ASN A 125 0.23 9.21 -15.68
CA ASN A 125 -1.12 9.80 -15.57
C ASN A 125 -1.16 11.27 -16.00
N ASN A 126 -0.08 12.03 -15.83
CA ASN A 126 0.02 13.42 -16.30
C ASN A 126 0.13 13.53 -17.84
N LYS A 127 0.41 12.44 -18.56
CA LYS A 127 0.44 12.40 -20.03
C LYS A 127 -0.87 11.90 -20.66
N GLY A 128 -1.80 11.37 -19.87
CA GLY A 128 -3.10 10.83 -20.32
C GLY A 128 -4.33 11.67 -19.91
N GLY A 129 -4.14 12.82 -19.27
CA GLY A 129 -5.23 13.66 -18.73
C GLY A 129 -6.02 14.50 -19.76
N ALA A 130 -5.94 14.16 -21.05
CA ALA A 130 -6.71 14.76 -22.12
C ALA A 130 -7.25 13.66 -23.04
N GLY A 131 -8.20 12.87 -22.54
CA GLY A 131 -8.82 11.81 -23.31
C GLY A 131 -9.58 10.84 -22.41
N ASP A 132 -10.90 10.99 -22.44
CA ASP A 132 -11.88 9.97 -22.08
C ASP A 132 -11.99 9.59 -20.60
N VAL A 133 -12.76 10.44 -19.90
CA VAL A 133 -13.52 10.08 -18.68
C VAL A 133 -14.99 10.10 -19.05
#